data_AF-A0A8T5IWI1-F1
#
_entry.id   AF-A0A8T5IWI1-F1
#
_cell.length_a   1.000
_cell.length_b   1.000
_cell.length_c   1.000
_cell.angle_alpha   90.00
_cell.angle_beta   90.00
_cell.angle_gamma   90.00
#
_symmetry.space_group_name_H-M   'P 1'
#
loop_
_entity.id
_entity.type
_entity.pdbx_description
1 polymer ?
#
loop_
_entity_poly.entity_id
_entity_poly.type
_entity_poly.pdbx_seq_one_letter_code
_entity_poly.pdbx_strand_id
1 'polypeptide(L)'
;MNLEEYLENIKEETSKHNVKLILRNTTYVDVDGSPANGYFGEEPLELVVATNKEKEIWIPILIHEHAHMDQWIEQCPAYTDTWMNNEIDSLDVLYSWMNGKEYPDDLVKKASDLSRDLELDCERRALKKIKKYKLPIDHLNYIKAAAANVHHYNYMHIRRKLASKRGYSTYDDIGILNTMPITLRGNFRRMTKKQLNAYDEFANKVRTRAQ
;
A
#
# COMPACT_ATOMS: atom_id res chain seq x y z
N MET A 1 16.63 -12.59 15.67
CA MET A 1 15.62 -11.72 15.04
C MET A 1 14.26 -12.36 15.09
N ASN A 2 13.44 -11.78 15.97
CA ASN A 2 12.03 -12.09 16.27
C ASN A 2 11.23 -10.76 16.25
N LEU A 3 9.95 -10.78 16.60
CA LEU A 3 9.09 -9.58 16.64
C LEU A 3 9.58 -8.49 17.61
N GLU A 4 10.11 -8.87 18.77
CA GLU A 4 10.59 -7.91 19.78
C GLU A 4 11.80 -7.14 19.25
N GLU A 5 12.75 -7.83 18.62
CA GLU A 5 13.90 -7.21 17.96
C GLU A 5 13.47 -6.25 16.84
N TYR A 6 12.40 -6.57 16.09
CA TYR A 6 11.85 -5.67 15.09
C TYR A 6 11.23 -4.41 15.71
N LEU A 7 10.43 -4.59 16.76
CA LEU A 7 9.76 -3.47 17.45
C LEU A 7 10.77 -2.55 18.16
N GLU A 8 11.90 -3.07 18.62
CA GLU A 8 12.95 -2.22 19.17
C GLU A 8 13.69 -1.48 18.05
N ASN A 9 14.04 -2.17 16.96
CA ASN A 9 14.72 -1.54 15.83
C ASN A 9 13.90 -0.40 15.21
N ILE A 10 12.58 -0.54 15.02
CA ILE A 10 11.76 0.55 14.48
C ILE A 10 11.69 1.75 15.43
N LYS A 11 11.70 1.55 16.76
CA LYS A 11 11.76 2.67 17.71
C LYS A 11 13.10 3.41 17.59
N GLU A 12 14.20 2.67 17.50
CA GLU A 12 15.53 3.26 17.31
C GLU A 12 15.62 4.05 16.01
N GLU A 13 15.18 3.48 14.88
CA GLU A 13 15.21 4.16 13.58
C GLU A 13 14.27 5.37 13.55
N THR A 14 13.05 5.26 14.06
CA THR A 14 12.11 6.41 14.12
C THR A 14 12.67 7.53 15.00
N SER A 15 13.22 7.21 16.17
CA SER A 15 13.88 8.19 17.04
C SER A 15 15.08 8.85 16.37
N LYS A 16 15.94 8.07 15.70
CA LYS A 16 17.14 8.57 14.99
C LYS A 16 16.80 9.56 13.88
N HIS A 17 15.66 9.36 13.23
CA HIS A 17 15.19 10.20 12.13
C HIS A 17 14.14 11.24 12.54
N ASN A 18 13.91 11.43 13.84
CA ASN A 18 12.90 12.34 14.40
C ASN A 18 11.47 12.07 13.91
N VAL A 19 11.18 10.83 13.49
CA VAL A 19 9.84 10.39 13.13
C VAL A 19 9.11 10.00 14.40
N LYS A 20 7.92 10.56 14.62
CA LYS A 20 7.10 10.19 15.76
C LYS A 20 6.40 8.85 15.50
N LEU A 21 6.80 7.79 16.19
CA LEU A 21 6.10 6.50 16.14
C LEU A 21 4.87 6.50 17.05
N ILE A 22 3.69 6.22 16.49
CA ILE A 22 2.41 6.21 17.21
C ILE A 22 1.64 4.91 16.95
N LEU A 23 1.67 4.00 17.92
CA LEU A 23 0.84 2.79 17.91
C LEU A 23 -0.45 3.06 18.69
N ARG A 24 -1.55 3.40 17.98
CA ARG A 24 -2.82 3.78 18.61
C ARG A 24 -3.69 2.55 18.84
N ASN A 25 -4.16 2.36 20.07
CA ASN A 25 -5.11 1.28 20.41
C ASN A 25 -6.54 1.60 19.92
N THR A 26 -6.70 1.64 18.60
CA THR A 26 -7.96 1.87 17.88
C THR A 26 -8.06 0.89 16.72
N THR A 27 -9.26 0.72 16.15
CA THR A 27 -9.48 -0.17 15.00
C THR A 27 -9.15 0.51 13.66
N TYR A 28 -9.04 1.84 13.66
CA TYR A 28 -8.60 2.68 12.54
C TYR A 28 -7.98 3.97 13.09
N VAL A 29 -7.21 4.65 12.27
CA VAL A 29 -6.73 6.03 12.47
C VAL A 29 -7.39 6.94 11.42
N ASP A 30 -7.53 8.21 11.73
CA ASP A 30 -8.08 9.21 10.81
C ASP A 30 -6.94 9.85 10.02
N VAL A 31 -7.10 9.88 8.69
CA VAL A 31 -6.22 10.57 7.74
C VAL A 31 -7.12 11.48 6.92
N ASP A 32 -7.10 12.78 7.20
CA ASP A 32 -7.92 13.80 6.55
C ASP A 32 -9.41 13.44 6.44
N GLY A 33 -10.00 12.94 7.55
CA GLY A 33 -11.40 12.54 7.61
C GLY A 33 -11.71 11.17 7.00
N SER A 34 -10.68 10.42 6.57
CA SER A 34 -10.80 9.07 6.03
C SER A 34 -10.18 8.03 6.98
N PRO A 35 -10.87 6.90 7.27
CA PRO A 35 -10.33 5.86 8.12
C PRO A 35 -9.24 5.05 7.40
N ALA A 36 -8.06 4.96 8.00
CA ALA A 36 -6.93 4.14 7.55
C ALA A 36 -6.48 3.15 8.65
N ASN A 37 -5.70 2.15 8.27
CA ASN A 37 -5.10 1.23 9.25
C ASN A 37 -3.73 1.71 9.76
N GLY A 38 -3.08 2.57 8.99
CA GLY A 38 -1.83 3.22 9.32
C GLY A 38 -1.48 4.22 8.22
N TYR A 39 -0.46 5.04 8.48
CA TYR A 39 0.18 5.92 7.51
C TYR A 39 1.58 6.28 8.00
N PHE A 40 2.47 6.56 7.05
CA PHE A 40 3.63 7.40 7.23
C PHE A 40 3.36 8.77 6.61
N GLY A 41 3.59 9.85 7.35
CA GLY A 41 3.37 11.23 6.89
C GLY A 41 4.57 12.12 7.20
N GLU A 42 4.80 13.12 6.35
CA GLU A 42 5.89 14.09 6.50
C GLU A 42 5.48 15.35 7.29
N GLU A 43 4.19 15.70 7.28
CA GLU A 43 3.65 16.89 7.93
C GLU A 43 2.34 16.58 8.70
N PRO A 44 2.41 16.30 10.02
CA PRO A 44 3.63 16.17 10.83
C PRO A 44 4.42 14.90 10.47
N LEU A 45 5.73 14.90 10.79
CA LEU A 45 6.61 13.75 10.54
C LEU A 45 6.31 12.61 11.53
N GLU A 46 5.45 11.67 11.13
CA GLU A 46 4.97 10.60 11.99
C GLU A 46 4.69 9.29 11.24
N LEU A 47 4.82 8.19 11.97
CA LEU A 47 4.42 6.86 11.54
C LEU A 47 3.35 6.37 12.52
N VAL A 48 2.12 6.21 12.04
CA VAL A 48 0.96 5.91 12.87
C VAL A 48 0.32 4.60 12.42
N VAL A 49 -0.01 3.72 13.36
CA VAL A 49 -0.71 2.45 13.08
C VAL A 49 -1.80 2.18 14.12
N ALA A 50 -2.95 1.70 13.66
CA ALA A 50 -4.06 1.22 14.48
C ALA A 50 -3.78 -0.22 14.96
N THR A 51 -3.71 -0.45 16.28
CA THR A 51 -3.27 -1.71 16.87
C THR A 51 -4.36 -2.51 17.59
N ASN A 52 -5.61 -2.03 17.64
CA ASN A 52 -6.72 -2.80 18.23
C ASN A 52 -7.25 -3.88 17.27
N LYS A 53 -6.35 -4.77 16.84
CA LYS A 53 -6.55 -5.90 15.92
C LYS A 53 -5.55 -7.01 16.24
N GLU A 54 -5.77 -8.18 15.66
CA GLU A 54 -4.80 -9.27 15.73
C GLU A 54 -3.43 -8.86 15.17
N LYS A 55 -2.37 -9.40 15.75
CA LYS A 55 -0.97 -9.08 15.38
C LYS A 55 -0.69 -9.36 13.91
N GLU A 56 -1.29 -10.40 13.38
CA GLU A 56 -1.21 -10.84 11.99
C GLU A 56 -1.80 -9.79 11.03
N ILE A 57 -2.62 -8.86 11.53
CA ILE A 57 -3.21 -7.77 10.75
C ILE A 57 -2.35 -6.51 10.85
N TRP A 58 -2.09 -6.00 12.07
CA TRP A 58 -1.45 -4.68 12.21
C TRP A 58 0.08 -4.70 12.04
N ILE A 59 0.75 -5.84 12.28
CA ILE A 59 2.22 -5.92 12.10
C ILE A 59 2.60 -5.74 10.62
N PRO A 60 1.97 -6.42 9.64
CA PRO A 60 2.19 -6.13 8.21
C PRO A 60 2.04 -4.64 7.86
N ILE A 61 1.01 -3.98 8.41
CA ILE A 61 0.77 -2.54 8.21
C ILE A 61 1.93 -1.72 8.78
N LEU A 62 2.37 -1.99 10.00
CA LEU A 62 3.53 -1.32 10.60
C LEU A 62 4.80 -1.46 9.75
N ILE A 63 5.02 -2.63 9.15
CA ILE A 63 6.18 -2.88 8.31
C ILE A 63 6.07 -2.15 6.97
N HIS A 64 4.87 -2.07 6.41
CA HIS A 64 4.56 -1.31 5.21
C HIS A 64 4.83 0.19 5.44
N GLU A 65 4.27 0.80 6.50
CA GLU A 65 4.52 2.22 6.80
C GLU A 65 6.00 2.49 7.12
N HIS A 66 6.68 1.56 7.79
CA HIS A 66 8.12 1.65 8.00
C HIS A 66 8.91 1.52 6.69
N ALA A 67 8.41 0.84 5.67
CA ALA A 67 9.04 0.81 4.36
C ALA A 67 8.86 2.13 3.60
N HIS A 68 7.72 2.83 3.74
CA HIS A 68 7.57 4.21 3.26
C HIS A 68 8.53 5.18 3.97
N MET A 69 8.74 5.01 5.27
CA MET A 69 9.77 5.75 6.00
C MET A 69 11.19 5.50 5.43
N ASP A 70 11.56 4.25 5.09
CA ASP A 70 12.86 3.99 4.44
C ASP A 70 12.98 4.75 3.11
N GLN A 71 11.91 4.74 2.31
CA GLN A 71 11.87 5.40 1.00
C GLN A 71 12.09 6.91 1.14
N TRP A 72 11.44 7.51 2.13
CA TRP A 72 11.63 8.92 2.49
C TRP A 72 13.06 9.19 2.99
N ILE A 73 13.61 8.39 3.91
CA ILE A 73 14.99 8.57 4.41
C ILE A 73 16.01 8.50 3.26
N GLU A 74 15.85 7.52 2.38
CA GLU A 74 16.78 7.27 1.28
C GLU A 74 16.58 8.21 0.09
N GLN A 75 15.46 8.94 0.06
CA GLN A 75 15.05 9.78 -1.08
C GLN A 75 15.14 8.99 -2.40
N CYS A 76 14.66 7.74 -2.37
CA CYS A 76 14.78 6.86 -3.53
C CYS A 76 13.90 7.37 -4.69
N PRO A 77 14.25 7.10 -5.97
CA PRO A 77 13.45 7.57 -7.11
C PRO A 77 11.98 7.14 -7.06
N ALA A 78 11.69 5.94 -6.54
CA ALA A 78 10.32 5.47 -6.39
C ALA A 78 9.48 6.35 -5.44
N TYR A 79 10.13 7.11 -4.56
CA TYR A 79 9.52 8.08 -3.66
C TYR A 79 9.53 9.48 -4.25
N THR A 80 10.70 9.99 -4.64
CA THR A 80 10.84 11.38 -5.06
C THR A 80 10.17 11.67 -6.40
N ASP A 81 10.12 10.69 -7.31
CA ASP A 81 9.48 10.87 -8.62
C ASP A 81 7.94 10.95 -8.52
N THR A 82 7.32 10.62 -7.38
CA THR A 82 5.85 10.73 -7.20
C THR A 82 5.40 12.19 -7.26
N TRP A 83 6.26 13.12 -6.86
CA TRP A 83 6.08 14.55 -7.07
C TRP A 83 6.43 14.93 -8.50
N MET A 84 5.45 14.83 -9.39
CA MET A 84 5.64 15.08 -10.81
C MET A 84 5.97 16.56 -11.05
N ASN A 85 7.17 16.81 -11.57
CA ASN A 85 7.74 18.14 -11.81
C ASN A 85 7.80 19.03 -10.53
N ASN A 86 7.84 18.44 -9.34
CA ASN A 86 7.77 19.15 -8.05
C ASN A 86 6.51 20.02 -7.87
N GLU A 87 5.45 19.74 -8.61
CA GLU A 87 4.22 20.55 -8.59
C GLU A 87 3.01 19.78 -8.06
N ILE A 88 2.89 18.50 -8.42
CA ILE A 88 1.70 17.71 -8.11
C ILE A 88 2.05 16.25 -7.80
N ASP A 89 1.42 15.71 -6.76
CA ASP A 89 1.60 14.32 -6.38
C ASP A 89 0.84 13.37 -7.34
N SER A 90 1.46 12.23 -7.62
CA SER A 90 0.92 11.19 -8.49
C SER A 90 -0.42 10.63 -8.00
N LEU A 91 -0.57 10.44 -6.69
CA LEU A 91 -1.77 9.90 -6.09
C LEU A 91 -2.92 10.92 -6.17
N ASP A 92 -2.62 12.21 -5.95
CA ASP A 92 -3.57 13.31 -6.12
C ASP A 92 -4.11 13.41 -7.56
N VAL A 93 -3.25 13.27 -8.57
CA VAL A 93 -3.68 13.22 -9.97
C VAL A 93 -4.65 12.05 -10.19
N LEU A 94 -4.29 10.85 -9.74
CA LEU A 94 -5.13 9.66 -9.93
C LEU A 94 -6.49 9.79 -9.24
N TYR A 95 -6.53 10.20 -7.98
CA TYR A 95 -7.78 10.35 -7.24
C TYR A 95 -8.65 11.47 -7.81
N SER A 96 -8.06 12.63 -8.11
CA SER A 96 -8.79 13.73 -8.75
C SER A 96 -9.36 13.29 -10.11
N TRP A 97 -8.59 12.54 -10.90
CA TRP A 97 -9.03 12.03 -12.19
C TRP A 97 -10.19 11.05 -12.07
N MET A 98 -10.13 10.11 -11.13
CA MET A 98 -11.24 9.20 -10.84
C MET A 98 -12.49 9.93 -10.32
N ASN A 99 -12.31 11.07 -9.62
CA ASN A 99 -13.40 11.91 -9.14
C ASN A 99 -13.94 12.89 -10.20
N GLY A 100 -13.55 12.73 -11.46
CA GLY A 100 -14.12 13.46 -12.59
C GLY A 100 -13.33 14.69 -13.05
N LYS A 101 -12.20 15.02 -12.42
CA LYS A 101 -11.28 16.03 -12.99
C LYS A 101 -10.62 15.45 -14.23
N GLU A 102 -10.52 16.23 -15.30
CA GLU A 102 -9.83 15.78 -16.51
C GLU A 102 -8.36 16.18 -16.48
N TYR A 103 -7.51 15.28 -16.99
CA TYR A 103 -6.07 15.46 -17.15
C TYR A 103 -5.64 14.82 -18.47
N PRO A 104 -4.50 15.21 -19.06
CA PRO A 104 -3.92 14.51 -20.20
C PRO A 104 -3.67 13.02 -19.91
N ASP A 105 -3.98 12.14 -20.88
CA ASP A 105 -3.86 10.68 -20.71
C ASP A 105 -2.44 10.24 -20.32
N ASP A 106 -1.42 10.88 -20.87
CA ASP A 106 -0.02 10.60 -20.56
C ASP A 106 0.34 10.99 -19.13
N LEU A 107 -0.23 12.07 -18.60
CA LEU A 107 -0.09 12.47 -17.20
C LEU A 107 -0.76 11.47 -16.26
N VAL A 108 -2.00 11.05 -16.56
CA VAL A 108 -2.70 10.04 -15.74
C VAL A 108 -1.96 8.71 -15.77
N LYS A 109 -1.47 8.30 -16.94
CA LYS A 109 -0.66 7.08 -17.08
C LYS A 109 0.63 7.18 -16.28
N LYS A 110 1.34 8.31 -16.35
CA LYS A 110 2.57 8.56 -15.57
C LYS A 110 2.28 8.49 -14.07
N ALA A 111 1.20 9.12 -13.61
CA ALA A 111 0.76 9.09 -12.22
C ALA A 111 0.49 7.64 -11.76
N SER A 112 -0.24 6.84 -12.55
CA SER A 112 -0.49 5.41 -12.29
C SER A 112 0.79 4.60 -12.20
N ASP A 113 1.73 4.85 -13.13
CA ASP A 113 3.02 4.17 -13.16
C ASP A 113 3.85 4.48 -11.90
N LEU A 114 3.88 5.73 -11.46
CA LEU A 114 4.63 6.20 -10.30
C LEU A 114 4.04 5.65 -9.00
N SER A 115 2.72 5.78 -8.78
CA SER A 115 2.09 5.25 -7.55
C SER A 115 2.24 3.72 -7.45
N ARG A 116 2.16 3.00 -8.57
CA ARG A 116 2.44 1.56 -8.60
C ARG A 116 3.90 1.27 -8.21
N ASP A 117 4.85 2.01 -8.76
CA ASP A 117 6.27 1.73 -8.58
C ASP A 117 6.73 2.11 -7.14
N LEU A 118 6.16 3.17 -6.54
CA LEU A 118 6.27 3.51 -5.11
C LEU A 118 5.91 2.31 -4.24
N GLU A 119 4.72 1.77 -4.45
CA GLU A 119 4.13 0.68 -3.67
C GLU A 119 4.89 -0.63 -3.87
N LEU A 120 5.31 -0.93 -5.10
CA LEU A 120 6.11 -2.12 -5.38
C LEU A 120 7.46 -2.08 -4.68
N ASP A 121 8.12 -0.92 -4.63
CA ASP A 121 9.37 -0.74 -3.88
C ASP A 121 9.15 -0.86 -2.37
N CYS A 122 8.10 -0.21 -1.84
CA CYS A 122 7.68 -0.32 -0.44
C CYS A 122 7.50 -1.79 -0.03
N GLU A 123 6.69 -2.54 -0.79
CA GLU A 123 6.38 -3.93 -0.51
C GLU A 123 7.60 -4.86 -0.60
N ARG A 124 8.56 -4.55 -1.48
CA ARG A 124 9.84 -5.26 -1.55
C ARG A 124 10.70 -5.01 -0.31
N ARG A 125 10.73 -3.77 0.20
CA ARG A 125 11.43 -3.41 1.45
C ARG A 125 10.78 -4.07 2.66
N ALA A 126 9.46 -4.01 2.74
CA ALA A 126 8.69 -4.67 3.79
C ALA A 126 8.92 -6.19 3.80
N LEU A 127 8.89 -6.86 2.64
CA LEU A 127 9.22 -8.28 2.54
C LEU A 127 10.66 -8.60 2.97
N LYS A 128 11.63 -7.71 2.70
CA LYS A 128 13.01 -7.87 3.21
C LYS A 128 13.03 -7.80 4.74
N LYS A 129 12.32 -6.86 5.35
CA LYS A 129 12.20 -6.74 6.82
C LYS A 129 11.55 -7.99 7.42
N ILE A 130 10.42 -8.44 6.87
CA ILE A 130 9.72 -9.67 7.30
C ILE A 130 10.69 -10.85 7.36
N LYS A 131 11.48 -11.05 6.30
CA LYS A 131 12.47 -12.12 6.21
C LYS A 131 13.66 -11.92 7.17
N LYS A 132 14.20 -10.70 7.24
CA LYS A 132 15.32 -10.34 8.12
C LYS A 132 14.97 -10.64 9.57
N TYR A 133 13.78 -10.24 10.01
CA TYR A 133 13.32 -10.39 11.39
C TYR A 133 12.57 -11.70 11.68
N LYS A 134 12.49 -12.62 10.71
CA LYS A 134 11.77 -13.90 10.82
C LYS A 134 10.38 -13.74 11.45
N LEU A 135 9.66 -12.72 11.01
CA LEU A 135 8.37 -12.38 11.59
C LEU A 135 7.35 -13.50 11.27
N PRO A 136 6.39 -13.77 12.15
CA PRO A 136 5.39 -14.83 11.98
C PRO A 136 4.30 -14.41 10.97
N ILE A 137 4.71 -13.98 9.78
CA ILE A 137 3.84 -13.56 8.68
C ILE A 137 3.98 -14.60 7.57
N ASP A 138 2.86 -15.10 7.05
CA ASP A 138 2.87 -15.96 5.88
C ASP A 138 3.41 -15.18 4.67
N HIS A 139 4.63 -15.51 4.26
CA HIS A 139 5.31 -14.83 3.16
C HIS A 139 4.55 -14.94 1.84
N LEU A 140 3.91 -16.08 1.56
CA LEU A 140 3.23 -16.29 0.29
C LEU A 140 1.94 -15.47 0.24
N ASN A 141 1.17 -15.49 1.32
CA ASN A 141 -0.04 -14.67 1.43
C ASN A 141 0.31 -13.18 1.40
N TYR A 142 1.35 -12.76 2.11
CA TYR A 142 1.86 -11.39 2.06
C TYR A 142 2.21 -10.96 0.63
N ILE A 143 3.00 -11.76 -0.09
CA ILE A 143 3.41 -11.45 -1.47
C ILE A 143 2.19 -11.28 -2.38
N LYS A 144 1.19 -12.16 -2.26
CA LYS A 144 -0.02 -12.07 -3.09
C LYS A 144 -0.86 -10.85 -2.74
N ALA A 145 -1.02 -10.53 -1.45
CA ALA A 145 -1.73 -9.34 -0.99
C ALA A 145 -1.04 -8.05 -1.48
N ALA A 146 0.28 -7.95 -1.30
CA ALA A 146 1.10 -6.87 -1.81
C ALA A 146 0.98 -6.71 -3.33
N ALA A 147 1.10 -7.82 -4.09
CA ALA A 147 0.93 -7.81 -5.53
C ALA A 147 -0.46 -7.32 -5.98
N ALA A 148 -1.51 -7.66 -5.22
CA ALA A 148 -2.87 -7.17 -5.46
C ALA A 148 -2.98 -5.66 -5.16
N ASN A 149 -2.31 -5.15 -4.12
CA ASN A 149 -2.29 -3.71 -3.88
C ASN A 149 -1.57 -2.96 -5.02
N VAL A 150 -0.39 -3.44 -5.44
CA VAL A 150 0.37 -2.86 -6.55
C VAL A 150 -0.43 -2.86 -7.86
N HIS A 151 -1.12 -3.96 -8.20
CA HIS A 151 -1.94 -4.00 -9.41
C HIS A 151 -3.21 -3.14 -9.31
N HIS A 152 -3.63 -2.72 -8.12
CA HIS A 152 -4.76 -1.82 -7.94
C HIS A 152 -4.58 -0.50 -8.70
N TYR A 153 -3.38 0.07 -8.70
CA TYR A 153 -3.06 1.30 -9.41
C TYR A 153 -3.15 1.15 -10.94
N ASN A 154 -2.79 -0.02 -11.48
CA ASN A 154 -3.02 -0.30 -12.90
C ASN A 154 -4.52 -0.41 -13.21
N TYR A 155 -5.29 -1.06 -12.31
CA TYR A 155 -6.73 -1.20 -12.48
C TYR A 155 -7.44 0.16 -12.45
N MET A 156 -7.05 1.04 -11.51
CA MET A 156 -7.57 2.41 -11.42
C MET A 156 -7.40 3.15 -12.75
N HIS A 157 -6.22 3.06 -13.38
CA HIS A 157 -5.99 3.66 -14.69
C HIS A 157 -6.78 2.99 -15.82
N ILE A 158 -6.82 1.65 -15.88
CA ILE A 158 -7.50 0.90 -16.96
C ILE A 158 -9.03 1.11 -16.93
N ARG A 159 -9.62 1.22 -15.74
CA ARG A 159 -11.09 1.28 -15.54
C ARG A 159 -11.60 2.64 -15.08
N ARG A 160 -10.72 3.59 -14.77
CA ARG A 160 -11.06 4.86 -14.10
C ARG A 160 -11.96 4.62 -12.88
N LYS A 161 -11.60 3.64 -12.05
CA LYS A 161 -12.43 3.17 -10.94
C LYS A 161 -11.61 2.61 -9.80
N LEU A 162 -11.98 2.97 -8.57
CA LEU A 162 -11.51 2.29 -7.37
C LEU A 162 -12.16 0.90 -7.27
N ALA A 163 -11.36 -0.17 -7.24
CA ALA A 163 -11.93 -1.51 -7.08
C ALA A 163 -12.40 -1.74 -5.64
N SER A 164 -11.65 -1.21 -4.68
CA SER A 164 -11.84 -1.38 -3.24
C SER A 164 -13.09 -0.66 -2.78
N LYS A 165 -13.77 -1.24 -1.81
CA LYS A 165 -14.96 -0.68 -1.17
C LYS A 165 -14.67 -0.52 0.32
N ARG A 166 -15.44 0.32 1.02
CA ARG A 166 -15.25 0.55 2.46
C ARG A 166 -15.17 -0.78 3.22
N GLY A 167 -14.03 -1.05 3.87
CA GLY A 167 -13.80 -2.27 4.65
C GLY A 167 -13.64 -3.56 3.85
N TYR A 168 -13.44 -3.49 2.53
CA TYR A 168 -13.11 -4.65 1.71
C TYR A 168 -12.17 -4.26 0.57
N SER A 169 -10.91 -4.65 0.69
CA SER A 169 -9.84 -4.29 -0.24
C SER A 169 -9.52 -5.42 -1.19
N THR A 170 -8.86 -5.12 -2.31
CA THR A 170 -8.52 -6.13 -3.32
C THR A 170 -7.59 -7.24 -2.81
N TYR A 171 -6.81 -6.96 -1.76
CA TYR A 171 -5.94 -7.92 -1.12
C TYR A 171 -6.66 -8.87 -0.14
N ASP A 172 -7.96 -8.67 0.10
CA ASP A 172 -8.79 -9.57 0.93
C ASP A 172 -9.54 -10.62 0.08
N ASP A 173 -9.50 -10.52 -1.25
CA ASP A 173 -10.27 -11.38 -2.15
C ASP A 173 -9.46 -12.55 -2.69
N ILE A 174 -9.86 -13.78 -2.31
CA ILE A 174 -9.19 -15.02 -2.74
C ILE A 174 -9.18 -15.18 -4.27
N GLY A 175 -10.21 -14.71 -4.97
CA GLY A 175 -10.28 -14.73 -6.43
C GLY A 175 -9.14 -13.92 -7.05
N ILE A 176 -8.93 -12.69 -6.56
CA ILE A 176 -7.80 -11.84 -6.94
C ILE A 176 -6.46 -12.49 -6.54
N LEU A 177 -6.30 -12.91 -5.28
CA LEU A 177 -5.05 -13.47 -4.76
C LEU A 177 -4.59 -14.73 -5.53
N ASN A 178 -5.52 -15.53 -6.05
CA ASN A 178 -5.22 -16.70 -6.89
C ASN A 178 -4.69 -16.35 -8.30
N THR A 179 -4.77 -15.09 -8.69
CA THR A 179 -4.20 -14.58 -9.94
C THR A 179 -2.85 -13.89 -9.75
N MET A 180 -2.44 -13.65 -8.50
CA MET A 180 -1.23 -12.92 -8.17
C MET A 180 0.03 -13.79 -8.26
N PRO A 181 1.18 -13.20 -8.64
CA PRO A 181 2.45 -13.91 -8.65
C PRO A 181 2.87 -14.34 -7.23
N ILE A 182 3.73 -15.34 -7.16
CA ILE A 182 4.33 -15.83 -5.91
C ILE A 182 5.64 -15.11 -5.55
N THR A 183 6.02 -14.08 -6.32
CA THR A 183 7.16 -13.21 -6.03
C THR A 183 6.86 -11.76 -6.41
N LEU A 184 7.50 -10.81 -5.74
CA LEU A 184 7.47 -9.39 -6.11
C LEU A 184 8.57 -8.98 -7.11
N ARG A 185 9.30 -9.94 -7.72
CA ARG A 185 10.42 -9.65 -8.65
C ARG A 185 9.98 -9.46 -10.10
N GLY A 186 8.71 -9.74 -10.41
CA GLY A 186 8.17 -9.67 -11.76
C GLY A 186 7.92 -8.25 -12.26
N ASN A 187 7.37 -8.17 -13.48
CA ASN A 187 6.92 -6.93 -14.10
C ASN A 187 5.46 -6.66 -13.71
N PHE A 188 5.23 -5.55 -13.01
CA PHE A 188 3.89 -5.12 -12.56
C PHE A 188 3.27 -4.05 -13.45
N ARG A 189 3.91 -3.66 -14.57
CA ARG A 189 3.45 -2.58 -15.44
C ARG A 189 2.17 -2.87 -16.22
N ARG A 190 1.72 -4.12 -16.22
CA ARG A 190 0.54 -4.58 -16.94
C ARG A 190 -0.19 -5.64 -16.14
N MET A 191 -1.51 -5.62 -16.21
CA MET A 191 -2.34 -6.71 -15.74
C MET A 191 -2.55 -7.71 -16.86
N THR A 192 -2.50 -9.00 -16.53
CA THR A 192 -2.99 -10.05 -17.42
C THR A 192 -4.51 -9.99 -17.54
N LYS A 193 -5.08 -10.57 -18.61
CA LYS A 193 -6.54 -10.69 -18.76
C LYS A 193 -7.18 -11.40 -17.56
N LYS A 194 -6.51 -12.41 -17.01
CA LYS A 194 -6.97 -13.15 -15.83
C LYS A 194 -7.06 -12.24 -14.60
N GLN A 195 -6.02 -11.44 -14.35
CA GLN A 195 -6.01 -10.47 -13.24
C GLN A 195 -7.09 -9.40 -13.44
N LEU A 196 -7.17 -8.79 -14.62
CA LEU A 196 -8.17 -7.75 -14.90
C LEU A 196 -9.60 -8.27 -14.70
N ASN A 197 -9.92 -9.47 -15.20
CA ASN A 197 -11.23 -10.09 -14.98
C ASN A 197 -11.53 -10.33 -13.49
N ALA A 198 -10.55 -10.78 -12.70
CA ALA A 198 -10.76 -10.98 -11.26
C ALA A 198 -11.06 -9.67 -10.52
N TYR A 199 -10.43 -8.56 -10.93
CA TYR A 199 -10.77 -7.24 -10.39
C TYR A 199 -12.13 -6.74 -10.85
N ASP A 200 -12.48 -6.94 -12.13
CA ASP A 200 -13.80 -6.57 -12.65
C ASP A 200 -14.91 -7.33 -11.90
N GLU A 201 -14.72 -8.65 -11.68
CA GLU A 201 -15.62 -9.48 -10.87
C GLU A 201 -15.74 -8.95 -9.44
N PHE A 202 -14.61 -8.72 -8.76
CA PHE A 202 -14.56 -8.15 -7.42
C PHE A 202 -15.28 -6.80 -7.32
N ALA A 203 -14.99 -5.88 -8.24
CA ALA A 203 -15.58 -4.54 -8.25
C ALA A 203 -17.10 -4.58 -8.49
N ASN A 204 -17.59 -5.61 -9.18
CA ASN A 204 -19.02 -5.82 -9.45
C ASN A 204 -19.75 -6.64 -8.38
N LYS A 205 -19.05 -7.28 -7.43
CA LYS A 205 -19.69 -7.96 -6.29
C LYS A 205 -20.60 -6.98 -5.55
N VAL A 206 -21.90 -7.24 -5.58
CA VAL A 206 -22.88 -6.57 -4.73
C VAL A 206 -22.58 -6.99 -3.30
N ARG A 207 -22.57 -6.05 -2.34
CA ARG A 207 -22.56 -6.42 -0.92
C ARG A 207 -23.83 -7.20 -0.64
N THR A 208 -23.76 -8.52 -0.53
CA THR A 208 -24.68 -9.21 0.37
C THR A 208 -24.25 -8.77 1.77
N ARG A 209 -25.02 -7.88 2.40
CA ARG A 209 -24.90 -7.70 3.84
C ARG A 209 -25.18 -9.07 4.44
N ALA A 210 -24.16 -9.70 5.02
CA ALA A 210 -24.42 -10.75 6.00
C ALA A 210 -25.27 -10.08 7.09
N GLN A 211 -26.50 -10.58 7.25
CA GLN A 211 -27.40 -10.22 8.33
C GLN A 211 -26.82 -10.68 9.66
#